data_AF-A0A3G6J2T7-F1
#
_entry.id   AF-A0A3G6J2T7-F1
#
_cell.length_a   1.000
_cell.length_b   1.000
_cell.length_c   1.000
_cell.angle_alpha   90.00
_cell.angle_beta   90.00
_cell.angle_gamma   90.00
#
_symmetry.space_group_name_H-M   'P 1'
#
loop_
_entity.id
_entity.type
_entity.pdbx_description
1 polymer ?
#
loop_
_entity_poly.entity_id
_entity_poly.type
_entity_poly.pdbx_seq_one_letter_code
_entity_poly.pdbx_strand_id
1 'polypeptide(L)'
;MNKLNAAQLQGARNRITVSPDLIRRIATLLGYADLPATSSVAQLFDVTDALELLLIAQLGEMEISPTEAARSEARQAKEILDRIVSGQVKTRPEIHADLPSETVVLLRMGHPRLWGYAVRQRLPEDANLAVPKSFHRDTTGDYTDPLEAWMGVHITDAVNLSELETHSDEVPIDEDRYQRLRLGMSLADDYRQVWSSARGHWSISPDTTYLVPSRYGWCPYVYRVTDWRRDSFEGHRDRFMATRGYYIDLKNNRRIDLGAPDPKDAWLPTAELSQTPLTSRDIEVANAITNNVIALGPSQKNPVIRLRQKGRHLF
;
A
#
# COMPACT_ATOMS: atom_id res chain seq x y z
N MET A 1 20.79 -0.33 23.30
CA MET A 1 19.95 -1.08 22.34
C MET A 1 18.73 -1.57 23.09
N ASN A 2 17.56 -1.56 22.46
CA ASN A 2 16.31 -2.01 23.10
C ASN A 2 16.11 -3.51 22.83
N LYS A 3 15.55 -4.25 23.80
CA LYS A 3 15.12 -5.66 23.60
C LYS A 3 13.74 -5.73 22.96
N LEU A 4 13.40 -6.83 22.32
CA LEU A 4 12.05 -7.13 21.85
C LEU A 4 11.07 -6.98 23.02
N ASN A 5 10.05 -6.15 22.82
CA ASN A 5 8.93 -6.07 23.75
C ASN A 5 7.96 -7.25 23.52
N ALA A 6 7.04 -7.46 24.47
CA ALA A 6 6.09 -8.58 24.42
C ALA A 6 5.22 -8.59 23.15
N ALA A 7 4.82 -7.41 22.65
CA ALA A 7 4.01 -7.30 21.43
C ALA A 7 4.81 -7.72 20.19
N GLN A 8 6.07 -7.26 20.07
CA GLN A 8 6.97 -7.64 18.98
C GLN A 8 7.27 -9.15 18.99
N LEU A 9 7.51 -9.73 20.17
CA LEU A 9 7.74 -11.17 20.31
C LEU A 9 6.50 -12.00 19.95
N GLN A 10 5.30 -11.53 20.31
CA GLN A 10 4.05 -12.20 19.94
C GLN A 10 3.73 -12.05 18.45
N GLY A 11 3.97 -10.87 17.87
CA GLY A 11 3.88 -10.63 16.42
C GLY A 11 4.75 -11.60 15.62
N ALA A 12 6.00 -11.80 16.06
CA ALA A 12 6.92 -12.78 15.47
C ALA A 12 6.44 -14.25 15.57
N ARG A 13 5.62 -14.57 16.58
CA ARG A 13 5.09 -15.92 16.84
C ARG A 13 3.67 -16.12 16.35
N ASN A 14 3.11 -15.13 15.66
CA ASN A 14 1.69 -15.04 15.38
C ASN A 14 1.19 -16.28 14.62
N ARG A 15 0.28 -17.02 15.27
CA ARG A 15 -0.45 -18.16 14.72
C ARG A 15 -1.94 -17.98 15.04
N ILE A 16 -2.53 -16.88 14.55
CA ILE A 16 -3.97 -16.65 14.74
C ILE A 16 -4.74 -17.65 13.88
N THR A 17 -5.48 -18.52 14.57
CA THR A 17 -6.50 -19.38 13.96
C THR A 17 -7.86 -18.77 14.22
N VAL A 18 -8.63 -18.53 13.16
CA VAL A 18 -10.01 -18.00 13.24
C VAL A 18 -10.99 -19.16 13.14
N SER A 19 -12.06 -19.14 13.95
CA SER A 19 -13.04 -20.23 13.94
C SER A 19 -13.77 -20.31 12.58
N PRO A 20 -14.06 -21.52 12.06
CA PRO A 20 -14.78 -21.66 10.79
C PRO A 20 -16.15 -20.98 10.76
N ASP A 21 -16.84 -20.92 11.90
CA ASP A 21 -18.13 -20.25 12.01
C ASP A 21 -18.01 -18.73 11.78
N LEU A 22 -16.99 -18.11 12.37
CA LEU A 22 -16.74 -16.68 12.18
C LEU A 22 -16.35 -16.37 10.72
N ILE A 23 -15.51 -17.22 10.12
CA ILE A 23 -15.16 -17.13 8.69
C ILE A 23 -16.42 -17.18 7.83
N ARG A 24 -17.34 -18.12 8.10
CA ARG A 24 -18.61 -18.21 7.36
C ARG A 24 -19.46 -16.96 7.49
N ARG A 25 -19.61 -16.41 8.70
CA ARG A 25 -20.39 -15.19 8.93
C ARG A 25 -19.83 -13.99 8.16
N ILE A 26 -18.51 -13.83 8.14
CA ILE A 26 -17.85 -12.77 7.38
C ILE A 26 -18.05 -13.01 5.89
N ALA A 27 -17.84 -14.24 5.41
CA ALA A 27 -18.08 -14.60 4.02
C ALA A 27 -19.53 -14.29 3.59
N THR A 28 -20.52 -14.55 4.44
CA THR A 28 -21.92 -14.16 4.20
C THR A 28 -22.07 -12.64 4.03
N LEU A 29 -21.47 -11.84 4.90
CA LEU A 29 -21.49 -10.37 4.78
C LEU A 29 -20.84 -9.88 3.48
N LEU A 30 -19.81 -10.59 3.01
CA LEU A 30 -19.09 -10.29 1.77
C LEU A 30 -19.78 -10.87 0.51
N GLY A 31 -20.97 -11.47 0.65
CA GLY A 31 -21.74 -12.00 -0.49
C GLY A 31 -21.30 -13.37 -0.99
N TYR A 32 -20.53 -14.14 -0.21
CA TYR A 32 -20.12 -15.51 -0.58
C TYR A 32 -21.20 -16.56 -0.33
N ALA A 33 -22.19 -16.29 0.55
CA ALA A 33 -23.09 -17.32 1.06
C ALA A 33 -23.92 -18.01 -0.03
N ASP A 34 -24.31 -17.27 -1.06
CA ASP A 34 -25.18 -17.75 -2.12
C ASP A 34 -24.42 -18.22 -3.36
N LEU A 35 -23.09 -18.19 -3.32
CA LEU A 35 -22.26 -18.57 -4.46
C LEU A 35 -21.96 -20.07 -4.46
N PRO A 36 -22.18 -20.76 -5.61
CA PRO A 36 -21.71 -22.12 -5.79
C PRO A 36 -20.19 -22.23 -5.60
N ALA A 37 -19.71 -23.34 -5.05
CA ALA A 37 -18.29 -23.59 -4.81
C ALA A 37 -17.40 -23.53 -6.08
N THR A 38 -18.00 -23.60 -7.27
CA THR A 38 -17.33 -23.50 -8.57
C THR A 38 -17.26 -22.08 -9.13
N SER A 39 -17.87 -21.09 -8.46
CA SER A 39 -17.93 -19.70 -8.93
C SER A 39 -16.60 -18.99 -8.74
N SER A 40 -16.22 -18.14 -9.70
CA SER A 40 -15.03 -17.30 -9.57
C SER A 40 -15.29 -16.16 -8.59
N VAL A 41 -14.68 -16.25 -7.41
CA VAL A 41 -14.72 -15.22 -6.36
C VAL A 41 -13.80 -14.03 -6.65
N ALA A 42 -13.25 -13.93 -7.86
CA ALA A 42 -12.29 -12.90 -8.26
C ALA A 42 -12.82 -11.45 -8.16
N GLN A 43 -14.14 -11.29 -8.04
CA GLN A 43 -14.84 -10.00 -7.92
C GLN A 43 -15.38 -9.74 -6.50
N LEU A 44 -15.03 -10.55 -5.51
CA LEU A 44 -15.44 -10.37 -4.11
C LEU A 44 -14.28 -9.81 -3.29
N PHE A 45 -14.45 -9.61 -1.98
CA PHE A 45 -13.36 -9.25 -1.08
C PHE A 45 -12.70 -10.49 -0.48
N ASP A 46 -11.41 -10.39 -0.18
CA ASP A 46 -10.72 -11.40 0.61
C ASP A 46 -11.27 -11.39 2.05
N VAL A 47 -11.59 -12.57 2.59
CA VAL A 47 -12.09 -12.70 3.97
C VAL A 47 -11.04 -12.22 4.98
N THR A 48 -9.75 -12.41 4.66
CA THR A 48 -8.65 -11.92 5.52
C THR A 48 -8.61 -10.39 5.55
N ASP A 49 -8.84 -9.72 4.42
CA ASP A 49 -8.89 -8.25 4.35
C ASP A 49 -10.06 -7.71 5.20
N ALA A 50 -11.23 -8.36 5.13
CA ALA A 50 -12.38 -7.99 5.95
C ALA A 50 -12.17 -8.24 7.45
N LEU A 51 -11.49 -9.34 7.82
CA LEU A 51 -11.09 -9.61 9.20
C LEU A 51 -10.18 -8.52 9.75
N GLU A 52 -9.17 -8.10 8.99
CA GLU A 52 -8.25 -7.03 9.40
C GLU A 52 -8.99 -5.70 9.56
N LEU A 53 -9.87 -5.35 8.61
CA LEU A 53 -10.73 -4.17 8.70
C LEU A 53 -11.63 -4.18 9.95
N LEU A 54 -12.30 -5.32 10.23
CA LEU A 54 -13.16 -5.47 11.42
C LEU A 54 -12.37 -5.28 12.71
N LEU A 55 -11.17 -5.88 12.79
CA LEU A 55 -10.29 -5.73 13.95
C LEU A 55 -9.83 -4.28 14.12
N ILE A 56 -9.38 -3.62 13.05
CA ILE A 56 -8.95 -2.23 13.09
C ILE A 56 -10.10 -1.32 13.57
N ALA A 57 -11.30 -1.50 13.01
CA ALA A 57 -12.48 -0.71 13.39
C ALA A 57 -12.84 -0.90 14.87
N GLN A 58 -12.78 -2.14 15.37
CA GLN A 58 -13.12 -2.46 16.76
C GLN A 58 -12.03 -2.06 17.77
N LEU A 59 -10.75 -2.21 17.43
CA LEU A 59 -9.64 -1.80 18.29
C LEU A 59 -9.71 -0.31 18.61
N GLY A 60 -10.09 0.54 17.65
CA GLY A 60 -10.28 1.98 17.89
C GLY A 60 -11.36 2.32 18.92
N GLU A 61 -12.31 1.43 19.18
CA GLU A 61 -13.34 1.59 20.22
C GLU A 61 -12.87 1.07 21.59
N MET A 62 -11.89 0.16 21.61
CA MET A 62 -11.42 -0.53 22.82
C MET A 62 -10.13 0.06 23.41
N GLU A 63 -9.30 0.71 22.60
CA GLU A 63 -8.04 1.30 23.04
C GLU A 63 -8.25 2.45 24.03
N ILE A 64 -7.45 2.45 25.10
CA ILE A 64 -7.45 3.54 26.09
C ILE A 64 -6.52 4.64 25.57
N SER A 65 -7.08 5.79 25.20
CA SER A 65 -6.36 6.95 24.64
C SER A 65 -5.60 6.66 23.33
N PRO A 66 -6.30 6.23 22.26
CA PRO A 66 -5.66 5.96 20.97
C PRO A 66 -5.04 7.23 20.37
N THR A 67 -3.94 7.05 19.62
CA THR A 67 -3.31 8.13 18.84
C THR A 67 -4.26 8.67 17.78
N GLU A 68 -4.01 9.86 17.24
CA GLU A 68 -4.85 10.42 16.16
C GLU A 68 -4.83 9.53 14.91
N ALA A 69 -3.66 8.99 14.55
CA ALA A 69 -3.51 8.04 13.45
C ALA A 69 -4.36 6.78 13.66
N ALA A 70 -4.31 6.18 14.85
CA ALA A 70 -5.13 5.00 15.18
C ALA A 70 -6.64 5.29 15.09
N ARG A 71 -7.08 6.47 15.58
CA ARG A 71 -8.49 6.90 15.45
C ARG A 71 -8.90 7.11 13.99
N SER A 72 -8.01 7.69 13.18
CA SER A 72 -8.25 7.90 11.75
C SER A 72 -8.36 6.56 11.01
N GLU A 73 -7.44 5.64 11.28
CA GLU A 73 -7.44 4.29 10.68
C GLU A 73 -8.69 3.49 11.07
N ALA A 74 -9.12 3.53 12.34
CA ALA A 74 -10.36 2.91 12.79
C ALA A 74 -11.61 3.49 12.11
N ARG A 75 -11.68 4.83 11.99
CA ARG A 75 -12.79 5.51 11.30
C ARG A 75 -12.84 5.12 9.82
N GLN A 76 -11.70 5.12 9.16
CA GLN A 76 -11.62 4.78 7.74
C GLN A 76 -11.94 3.30 7.51
N ALA A 77 -11.49 2.40 8.39
CA ALA A 77 -11.83 0.98 8.34
C ALA A 77 -13.35 0.76 8.45
N LYS A 78 -14.00 1.46 9.37
CA LYS A 78 -15.46 1.43 9.52
C LYS A 78 -16.17 1.91 8.27
N GLU A 79 -15.74 3.03 7.69
CA GLU A 79 -16.33 3.56 6.45
C GLU A 79 -16.17 2.59 5.27
N ILE A 80 -15.00 1.95 5.14
CA ILE A 80 -14.76 0.95 4.10
C ILE A 80 -15.67 -0.27 4.31
N LEU A 81 -15.80 -0.77 5.54
CA LEU A 81 -16.70 -1.87 5.88
C LEU A 81 -18.16 -1.53 5.57
N ASP A 82 -18.62 -0.34 5.95
CA ASP A 82 -20.00 0.11 5.69
C ASP A 82 -20.29 0.14 4.18
N ARG A 83 -19.33 0.60 3.37
CA ARG A 83 -19.43 0.58 1.90
C ARG A 83 -19.47 -0.84 1.35
N ILE A 84 -18.63 -1.75 1.87
CA ILE A 84 -18.63 -3.16 1.46
C ILE A 84 -19.98 -3.81 1.77
N VAL A 85 -20.47 -3.68 3.01
CA VAL A 85 -21.72 -4.30 3.47
C VAL A 85 -22.94 -3.72 2.75
N SER A 86 -22.94 -2.43 2.43
CA SER A 86 -24.02 -1.77 1.70
C SER A 86 -23.96 -1.98 0.17
N GLY A 87 -22.94 -2.69 -0.33
CA GLY A 87 -22.75 -2.93 -1.76
C GLY A 87 -22.28 -1.70 -2.54
N GLN A 88 -21.82 -0.64 -1.86
CA GLN A 88 -21.21 0.55 -2.47
C GLN A 88 -19.75 0.29 -2.87
N VAL A 89 -19.57 -0.74 -3.68
CA VAL A 89 -18.26 -1.20 -4.16
C VAL A 89 -18.31 -1.31 -5.68
N LYS A 90 -17.15 -1.22 -6.32
CA LYS A 90 -17.03 -1.42 -7.76
C LYS A 90 -16.17 -2.63 -8.06
N THR A 91 -16.50 -3.35 -9.11
CA THR A 91 -15.68 -4.39 -9.68
C THR A 91 -14.62 -3.78 -10.60
N ARG A 92 -13.56 -4.54 -10.88
CA ARG A 92 -12.52 -4.11 -11.82
C ARG A 92 -13.06 -3.82 -13.24
N PRO A 93 -14.01 -4.59 -13.81
CA PRO A 93 -14.66 -4.24 -15.08
C PRO A 93 -15.45 -2.93 -15.04
N GLU A 94 -16.18 -2.63 -13.97
CA GLU A 94 -16.91 -1.36 -13.84
C GLU A 94 -15.95 -0.17 -13.82
N ILE A 95 -14.87 -0.26 -13.03
CA ILE A 95 -13.81 0.76 -13.02
C ILE A 95 -13.15 0.89 -14.41
N HIS A 96 -12.92 -0.23 -15.11
CA HIS A 96 -12.36 -0.21 -16.46
C HIS A 96 -13.23 0.55 -17.46
N ALA A 97 -14.55 0.45 -17.33
CA ALA A 97 -15.52 1.12 -18.19
C ALA A 97 -15.60 2.63 -17.88
N ASP A 98 -15.51 3.01 -16.60
CA ASP A 98 -15.53 4.41 -16.15
C ASP A 98 -14.23 5.14 -16.50
N LEU A 99 -13.12 4.41 -16.65
CA LEU A 99 -11.81 4.99 -16.93
C LEU A 99 -11.67 5.45 -18.39
N PRO A 100 -11.10 6.64 -18.63
CA PRO A 100 -10.71 7.06 -19.98
C PRO A 100 -9.61 6.16 -20.58
N SER A 101 -9.30 6.35 -21.86
CA SER A 101 -8.25 5.58 -22.56
C SER A 101 -6.83 5.98 -22.14
N GLU A 102 -6.46 5.63 -20.90
CA GLU A 102 -5.15 5.84 -20.28
C GLU A 102 -4.66 4.53 -19.66
N THR A 103 -3.34 4.39 -19.49
CA THR A 103 -2.79 3.24 -18.75
C THR A 103 -2.81 3.57 -17.26
N VAL A 104 -3.69 2.89 -16.52
CA VAL A 104 -3.94 3.09 -15.09
C VAL A 104 -3.66 1.79 -14.36
N VAL A 105 -2.76 1.86 -13.38
CA VAL A 105 -2.34 0.72 -12.56
C VAL A 105 -2.77 0.96 -11.12
N LEU A 106 -3.44 -0.05 -10.55
CA LEU A 106 -3.69 -0.15 -9.13
C LEU A 106 -2.56 -0.92 -8.44
N LEU A 107 -2.09 -0.39 -7.32
CA LEU A 107 -1.14 -1.06 -6.45
C LEU A 107 -1.91 -1.59 -5.23
N ARG A 108 -1.96 -2.91 -5.05
CA ARG A 108 -2.53 -3.53 -3.85
C ARG A 108 -1.47 -3.48 -2.75
N MET A 109 -1.59 -2.49 -1.87
CA MET A 109 -0.67 -2.22 -0.78
C MET A 109 -1.03 -3.07 0.43
N GLY A 110 -0.02 -3.70 1.03
CA GLY A 110 -0.15 -4.36 2.33
C GLY A 110 -0.07 -3.35 3.48
N HIS A 111 -0.03 -3.90 4.70
CA HIS A 111 0.21 -3.10 5.90
C HIS A 111 1.58 -2.37 5.81
N PRO A 112 1.70 -1.21 6.50
CA PRO A 112 2.96 -0.47 6.60
C PRO A 112 4.08 -1.33 7.18
N ARG A 113 5.24 -1.36 6.52
CA ARG A 113 6.42 -2.01 7.06
C ARG A 113 7.70 -1.30 6.65
N LEU A 114 8.72 -1.36 7.49
CA LEU A 114 10.03 -0.80 7.16
C LEU A 114 10.74 -1.63 6.09
N TRP A 115 11.63 -0.97 5.36
CA TRP A 115 12.37 -1.57 4.26
C TRP A 115 13.87 -1.32 4.37
N GLY A 116 14.68 -2.36 4.08
CA GLY A 116 16.13 -2.26 3.92
C GLY A 116 16.83 -1.59 5.11
N TYR A 117 17.52 -0.47 4.83
CA TYR A 117 18.30 0.27 5.83
C TYR A 117 17.49 0.71 7.05
N ALA A 118 16.21 1.09 6.87
CA ALA A 118 15.33 1.47 7.98
C ALA A 118 15.13 0.33 9.00
N VAL A 119 15.13 -0.91 8.51
CA VAL A 119 15.01 -2.10 9.38
C VAL A 119 16.22 -2.15 10.31
N ARG A 120 17.44 -1.98 9.79
CA ARG A 120 18.70 -2.02 10.58
C ARG A 120 18.71 -1.00 11.72
N GLN A 121 18.20 0.21 11.48
CA GLN A 121 18.13 1.26 12.51
C GLN A 121 17.19 0.90 13.68
N ARG A 122 16.21 0.02 13.45
CA ARG A 122 15.17 -0.36 14.42
C ARG A 122 15.38 -1.71 15.06
N LEU A 123 16.42 -2.45 14.70
CA LEU A 123 16.56 -3.81 15.20
C LEU A 123 16.82 -3.84 16.70
N PRO A 124 15.97 -4.54 17.47
CA PRO A 124 16.29 -4.83 18.86
C PRO A 124 17.48 -5.80 18.96
N GLU A 125 18.17 -5.76 20.09
CA GLU A 125 19.41 -6.53 20.35
C GLU A 125 19.22 -8.04 20.17
N ASP A 126 18.00 -8.53 20.39
CA ASP A 126 17.61 -9.94 20.34
C ASP A 126 16.64 -10.27 19.18
N ALA A 127 16.63 -9.44 18.12
CA ALA A 127 15.79 -9.66 16.93
C ALA A 127 16.01 -11.05 16.30
N ASN A 128 17.23 -11.58 16.39
CA ASN A 128 17.59 -12.92 15.91
C ASN A 128 16.80 -14.07 16.57
N LEU A 129 16.25 -13.87 17.77
CA LEU A 129 15.44 -14.88 18.47
C LEU A 129 14.10 -15.15 17.79
N ALA A 130 13.65 -14.23 16.94
CA ALA A 130 12.36 -14.29 16.28
C ALA A 130 12.45 -14.85 14.84
N VAL A 131 13.65 -14.93 14.27
CA VAL A 131 13.87 -15.26 12.85
C VAL A 131 13.79 -16.78 12.62
N PRO A 132 12.98 -17.27 11.66
CA PRO A 132 12.97 -18.68 11.31
C PRO A 132 14.28 -19.10 10.63
N LYS A 133 14.65 -20.39 10.73
CA LYS A 133 15.88 -20.95 10.16
C LYS A 133 16.07 -20.70 8.65
N SER A 134 14.98 -20.44 7.93
CA SER A 134 15.00 -20.08 6.52
C SER A 134 13.86 -19.10 6.21
N PHE A 135 14.18 -18.01 5.53
CA PHE A 135 13.21 -17.13 4.90
C PHE A 135 13.68 -16.83 3.47
N HIS A 136 12.76 -16.50 2.57
CA HIS A 136 13.11 -16.19 1.19
C HIS A 136 13.75 -14.80 1.11
N ARG A 137 14.71 -14.61 0.19
CA ARG A 137 15.16 -13.27 -0.20
C ARG A 137 14.00 -12.54 -0.84
N ASP A 138 13.88 -11.25 -0.57
CA ASP A 138 12.95 -10.44 -1.35
C ASP A 138 13.43 -10.40 -2.81
N THR A 139 12.51 -10.58 -3.75
CA THR A 139 12.82 -10.65 -5.18
C THR A 139 12.99 -9.27 -5.81
N THR A 140 12.78 -8.19 -5.06
CA THR A 140 12.78 -6.81 -5.54
C THR A 140 14.17 -6.20 -5.76
N GLY A 141 15.26 -6.90 -5.41
CA GLY A 141 16.64 -6.55 -5.76
C GLY A 141 17.68 -7.07 -4.76
N ASP A 142 18.97 -6.84 -5.04
CA ASP A 142 20.10 -7.22 -4.14
C ASP A 142 20.17 -6.39 -2.86
N TYR A 143 19.25 -5.44 -2.68
CA TYR A 143 19.28 -4.42 -1.64
C TYR A 143 18.80 -4.89 -0.26
N THR A 144 18.27 -6.12 -0.16
CA THR A 144 17.69 -6.65 1.09
C THR A 144 18.02 -8.12 1.26
N ASP A 145 18.68 -8.48 2.36
CA ASP A 145 18.93 -9.88 2.70
C ASP A 145 17.66 -10.57 3.30
N PRO A 146 17.61 -11.91 3.42
CA PRO A 146 16.43 -12.60 3.97
C PRO A 146 16.07 -12.17 5.39
N LEU A 147 17.09 -11.80 6.18
CA LEU A 147 16.95 -11.45 7.58
C LEU A 147 16.24 -10.10 7.67
N GLU A 148 16.72 -9.09 6.95
CA GLU A 148 16.09 -7.77 6.83
C GLU A 148 14.68 -7.85 6.27
N ALA A 149 14.47 -8.65 5.24
CA ALA A 149 13.15 -8.84 4.65
C ALA A 149 12.18 -9.38 5.71
N TRP A 150 12.57 -10.44 6.43
CA TRP A 150 11.72 -11.05 7.46
C TRP A 150 11.43 -10.09 8.62
N MET A 151 12.46 -9.42 9.15
CA MET A 151 12.33 -8.49 10.28
C MET A 151 11.49 -7.27 9.89
N GLY A 152 11.68 -6.77 8.67
CA GLY A 152 10.86 -5.74 8.05
C GLY A 152 9.38 -6.11 8.08
N VAL A 153 9.04 -7.34 7.67
CA VAL A 153 7.64 -7.82 7.63
C VAL A 153 7.05 -8.06 9.01
N HIS A 154 7.80 -8.57 9.99
CA HIS A 154 7.22 -9.20 11.18
C HIS A 154 7.58 -8.57 12.52
N ILE A 155 8.62 -7.74 12.60
CA ILE A 155 9.07 -7.13 13.86
C ILE A 155 8.95 -5.61 13.83
N THR A 156 9.38 -5.00 12.73
CA THR A 156 9.54 -3.55 12.70
C THR A 156 8.30 -2.86 12.15
N ASP A 157 7.63 -2.12 13.03
CA ASP A 157 6.50 -1.27 12.69
C ASP A 157 6.97 0.08 12.09
N ALA A 158 6.23 0.55 11.08
CA ALA A 158 6.40 1.85 10.45
C ALA A 158 5.53 2.95 11.08
N VAL A 159 4.76 2.67 12.14
CA VAL A 159 3.89 3.67 12.79
C VAL A 159 4.65 4.88 13.34
N ASN A 160 5.91 4.71 13.79
CA ASN A 160 6.71 5.81 14.36
C ASN A 160 7.86 6.26 13.46
N LEU A 161 7.70 6.33 12.13
CA LEU A 161 8.80 6.69 11.22
C LEU A 161 9.58 7.96 11.61
N SER A 162 8.96 8.92 12.31
CA SER A 162 9.61 10.14 12.81
C SER A 162 10.71 9.90 13.85
N GLU A 163 10.78 8.73 14.48
CA GLU A 163 11.89 8.39 15.39
C GLU A 163 13.07 7.76 14.63
N LEU A 164 12.99 7.63 13.29
CA LEU A 164 14.13 7.21 12.47
C LEU A 164 14.95 8.43 12.08
N GLU A 165 16.26 8.28 12.14
CA GLU A 165 17.16 9.19 11.46
C GLU A 165 17.11 8.85 9.96
N THR A 166 16.24 9.56 9.24
CA THR A 166 16.07 9.39 7.78
C THR A 166 17.23 10.02 7.00
N HIS A 167 18.23 10.56 7.69
CA HIS A 167 19.52 10.97 7.16
C HIS A 167 20.60 10.08 7.77
N SER A 168 21.62 9.71 6.99
CA SER A 168 22.85 9.18 7.55
C SER A 168 24.02 9.68 6.74
N ASP A 169 25.11 10.01 7.43
CA ASP A 169 26.33 10.52 6.82
C ASP A 169 27.03 9.46 5.97
N GLU A 170 26.67 8.18 6.15
CA GLU A 170 27.29 7.05 5.46
C GLU A 170 26.66 6.75 4.10
N VAL A 171 25.45 7.27 3.83
CA VAL A 171 24.72 6.96 2.60
C VAL A 171 24.17 8.28 2.00
N PRO A 172 24.48 8.60 0.73
CA PRO A 172 23.96 9.80 0.06
C PRO A 172 22.43 9.82 -0.12
N ILE A 173 21.82 11.01 -0.08
CA ILE A 173 20.36 11.22 -0.23
C ILE A 173 19.82 10.74 -1.59
N ASP A 174 20.66 10.74 -2.62
CA ASP A 174 20.33 10.27 -3.96
C ASP A 174 20.39 8.75 -4.10
N GLU A 175 20.88 8.00 -3.10
CA GLU A 175 20.80 6.54 -3.10
C GLU A 175 19.38 6.02 -2.84
N ASP A 176 19.03 4.92 -3.53
CA ASP A 176 17.73 4.25 -3.42
C ASP A 176 17.32 3.86 -2.00
N ARG A 177 18.31 3.65 -1.12
CA ARG A 177 18.10 3.25 0.27
C ARG A 177 17.30 4.29 1.07
N TYR A 178 17.41 5.58 0.73
CA TYR A 178 16.58 6.64 1.33
C TYR A 178 15.26 6.84 0.59
N GLN A 179 15.25 6.58 -0.71
CA GLN A 179 14.07 6.87 -1.51
C GLN A 179 12.90 5.92 -1.23
N ARG A 180 13.16 4.76 -0.60
CA ARG A 180 12.13 3.77 -0.24
C ARG A 180 12.32 3.19 1.17
N LEU A 181 12.06 3.99 2.20
CA LEU A 181 12.18 3.57 3.61
C LEU A 181 11.02 2.68 4.11
N ARG A 182 9.88 2.72 3.41
CA ARG A 182 8.64 2.04 3.81
C ARG A 182 7.95 1.39 2.63
N LEU A 183 7.32 0.25 2.88
CA LEU A 183 6.35 -0.39 2.00
C LEU A 183 4.95 -0.37 2.63
N GLY A 184 3.93 -0.55 1.78
CA GLY A 184 2.55 -0.61 2.23
C GLY A 184 1.93 0.75 2.53
N MET A 185 0.72 0.74 3.07
CA MET A 185 -0.09 1.93 3.32
C MET A 185 -0.92 1.74 4.59
N SER A 186 -0.95 2.73 5.48
CA SER A 186 -1.92 2.80 6.58
C SER A 186 -3.20 3.42 6.03
N LEU A 187 -4.36 3.10 6.61
CA LEU A 187 -5.58 3.84 6.25
C LEU A 187 -5.54 5.31 6.72
N ALA A 188 -4.60 5.67 7.59
CA ALA A 188 -4.41 7.04 8.08
C ALA A 188 -3.32 7.81 7.34
N ASP A 189 -2.62 7.20 6.38
CA ASP A 189 -1.53 7.87 5.67
C ASP A 189 -2.01 9.05 4.82
N ASP A 190 -1.20 10.09 4.75
CA ASP A 190 -1.37 11.16 3.77
C ASP A 190 -0.83 10.80 2.38
N TYR A 191 -1.09 11.68 1.41
CA TYR A 191 -0.66 11.49 0.03
C TYR A 191 0.88 11.45 -0.15
N ARG A 192 1.66 12.13 0.69
CA ARG A 192 3.14 12.11 0.60
C ARG A 192 3.66 10.76 1.04
N GLN A 193 3.15 10.26 2.16
CA GLN A 193 3.52 8.96 2.71
C GLN A 193 3.16 7.83 1.75
N VAL A 194 1.95 7.87 1.18
CA VAL A 194 1.51 6.87 0.21
C VAL A 194 2.32 6.94 -1.09
N TRP A 195 2.62 8.13 -1.61
CA TRP A 195 3.50 8.29 -2.77
C TRP A 195 4.87 7.65 -2.54
N SER A 196 5.50 7.92 -1.41
CA SER A 196 6.81 7.35 -1.05
C SER A 196 6.80 5.81 -1.03
N SER A 197 5.74 5.20 -0.51
CA SER A 197 5.57 3.74 -0.55
C SER A 197 5.27 3.22 -1.97
N ALA A 198 4.48 3.98 -2.74
CA ALA A 198 3.94 3.58 -4.04
C ALA A 198 4.91 3.78 -5.21
N ARG A 199 5.90 4.66 -5.10
CA ARG A 199 6.79 5.01 -6.21
C ARG A 199 7.84 3.95 -6.58
N GLY A 200 7.91 2.84 -5.85
CA GLY A 200 9.01 1.86 -5.89
C GLY A 200 9.21 1.04 -7.18
N HIS A 201 10.07 0.03 -7.13
CA HIS A 201 10.49 -0.79 -8.29
C HIS A 201 9.45 -1.82 -8.71
N TRP A 202 8.53 -1.43 -9.60
CA TRP A 202 7.45 -2.28 -10.08
C TRP A 202 7.75 -2.87 -11.45
N SER A 203 7.32 -4.11 -11.70
CA SER A 203 7.27 -4.69 -13.04
C SER A 203 6.08 -4.15 -13.85
N ILE A 204 6.06 -2.84 -14.07
CA ILE A 204 5.06 -2.13 -14.87
C ILE A 204 5.63 -1.66 -16.19
N SER A 205 4.76 -1.24 -17.09
CA SER A 205 5.18 -0.65 -18.36
C SER A 205 5.44 0.85 -18.17
N PRO A 206 6.48 1.44 -18.79
CA PRO A 206 6.79 2.86 -18.66
C PRO A 206 5.71 3.78 -19.28
N ASP A 207 4.78 3.23 -20.07
CA ASP A 207 3.58 3.96 -20.54
C ASP A 207 2.49 4.11 -19.45
N THR A 208 2.73 3.62 -18.22
CA THR A 208 1.81 3.80 -17.10
C THR A 208 1.77 5.27 -16.72
N THR A 209 0.62 5.91 -16.98
CA THR A 209 0.40 7.34 -16.70
C THR A 209 -0.04 7.57 -15.26
N TYR A 210 -0.83 6.65 -14.69
CA TYR A 210 -1.44 6.81 -13.37
C TYR A 210 -1.17 5.62 -12.45
N LEU A 211 -0.83 5.94 -11.20
CA LEU A 211 -0.73 4.99 -10.09
C LEU A 211 -1.87 5.23 -9.10
N VAL A 212 -2.53 4.15 -8.70
CA VAL A 212 -3.61 4.15 -7.71
C VAL A 212 -3.26 3.17 -6.59
N PRO A 213 -2.61 3.63 -5.52
CA PRO A 213 -2.39 2.80 -4.35
C PRO A 213 -3.72 2.49 -3.66
N SER A 214 -3.85 1.25 -3.21
CA SER A 214 -5.06 0.78 -2.54
C SER A 214 -4.73 -0.13 -1.36
N ARG A 215 -5.57 -0.11 -0.33
CA ARG A 215 -5.52 -1.09 0.77
C ARG A 215 -6.95 -1.57 1.02
N TYR A 216 -7.12 -2.89 1.07
CA TYR A 216 -8.43 -3.54 1.07
C TYR A 216 -9.34 -3.14 -0.10
N GLY A 217 -8.74 -2.72 -1.23
CA GLY A 217 -9.45 -2.21 -2.40
C GLY A 217 -9.87 -0.73 -2.31
N TRP A 218 -9.75 -0.09 -1.15
CA TRP A 218 -9.99 1.36 -1.02
C TRP A 218 -8.87 2.16 -1.68
N CYS A 219 -9.24 3.10 -2.54
CA CYS A 219 -8.33 3.88 -3.39
C CYS A 219 -8.33 5.38 -3.00
N PRO A 220 -7.60 5.79 -1.95
CA PRO A 220 -7.64 7.17 -1.44
C PRO A 220 -7.02 8.20 -2.38
N TYR A 221 -5.99 7.80 -3.12
CA TYR A 221 -5.14 8.73 -3.85
C TYR A 221 -4.92 8.25 -5.29
N VAL A 222 -4.92 9.20 -6.21
CA VAL A 222 -4.54 9.00 -7.61
C VAL A 222 -3.34 9.89 -7.89
N TYR A 223 -2.26 9.29 -8.38
CA TYR A 223 -1.06 9.99 -8.77
C TYR A 223 -0.89 9.91 -10.28
N ARG A 224 -0.48 11.02 -10.88
CA ARG A 224 0.06 11.00 -12.23
C ARG A 224 1.58 10.91 -12.15
N VAL A 225 2.17 9.99 -12.88
CA VAL A 225 3.63 9.88 -13.00
C VAL A 225 4.08 10.67 -14.22
N THR A 226 5.11 11.49 -14.03
CA THR A 226 5.70 12.31 -15.09
C THR A 226 7.10 11.88 -15.47
N ASP A 227 7.78 11.15 -14.59
CA ASP A 227 9.12 10.64 -14.85
C ASP A 227 9.29 9.23 -14.26
N TRP A 228 9.91 8.37 -15.05
CA TRP A 228 10.17 6.96 -14.74
C TRP A 228 11.66 6.70 -14.86
N ARG A 229 12.26 6.18 -13.79
CA ARG A 229 13.59 5.57 -13.84
C ARG A 229 13.44 4.08 -14.12
N ARG A 230 14.24 3.59 -15.06
CA ARG A 230 14.35 2.15 -15.37
C ARG A 230 15.52 1.57 -14.60
N ASP A 231 15.25 0.55 -13.81
CA ASP A 231 16.23 -0.18 -13.03
C ASP A 231 16.35 -1.62 -13.56
N SER A 232 17.56 -1.98 -13.97
CA SER A 232 17.87 -3.34 -14.43
C SER A 232 18.43 -4.16 -13.28
N PHE A 233 17.84 -5.33 -13.04
CA PHE A 233 18.25 -6.27 -12.00
C PHE A 233 18.82 -7.52 -12.66
N GLU A 234 19.98 -8.01 -12.19
CA GLU A 234 20.66 -9.16 -12.81
C GLU A 234 19.72 -10.36 -12.94
N GLY A 235 19.60 -10.93 -14.14
CA GLY A 235 18.76 -12.10 -14.41
C GLY A 235 17.24 -11.88 -14.30
N HIS A 236 16.79 -10.64 -14.10
CA HIS A 236 15.38 -10.29 -13.90
C HIS A 236 14.85 -9.31 -14.96
N ARG A 237 13.52 -9.21 -15.06
CA ARG A 237 12.86 -8.19 -15.89
C ARG A 237 13.12 -6.81 -15.31
N ASP A 238 13.23 -5.82 -16.18
CA ASP A 238 13.33 -4.42 -15.77
C ASP A 238 12.19 -4.05 -14.81
N ARG A 239 12.52 -3.22 -13.83
CA ARG A 239 11.55 -2.61 -12.93
C ARG A 239 11.65 -1.10 -13.07
N PHE A 240 10.54 -0.43 -12.78
CA PHE A 240 10.44 1.00 -12.95
C PHE A 240 10.08 1.65 -11.64
N MET A 241 10.73 2.77 -11.36
CA MET A 241 10.51 3.62 -10.19
C MET A 241 10.01 4.98 -10.65
N ALA A 242 8.94 5.47 -10.04
CA ALA A 242 8.42 6.81 -10.32
C ALA A 242 9.27 7.84 -9.57
N THR A 243 10.07 8.62 -10.29
CA THR A 243 10.97 9.62 -9.69
C THR A 243 10.25 10.94 -9.45
N ARG A 244 9.28 11.28 -10.31
CA ARG A 244 8.48 12.50 -10.22
C ARG A 244 7.04 12.27 -10.65
N GLY A 245 6.15 13.06 -10.08
CA GLY A 245 4.73 13.01 -10.41
C GLY A 245 3.97 14.10 -9.68
N TYR A 246 2.66 13.93 -9.60
CA TYR A 246 1.82 14.77 -8.76
C TYR A 246 0.63 14.01 -8.22
N TYR A 247 0.21 14.41 -7.03
CA TYR A 247 -1.07 14.01 -6.46
C TYR A 247 -2.20 14.85 -7.08
N ILE A 248 -3.28 14.17 -7.47
CA ILE A 248 -4.51 14.78 -7.96
C ILE A 248 -5.45 14.98 -6.77
N ASP A 249 -5.42 16.17 -6.17
CA ASP A 249 -6.31 16.54 -5.09
C ASP A 249 -7.67 16.98 -5.66
N LEU A 250 -8.48 15.97 -6.01
CA LEU A 250 -9.80 16.16 -6.61
C LEU A 250 -10.73 16.98 -5.71
N LYS A 251 -10.66 16.79 -4.39
CA LYS A 251 -11.52 17.47 -3.41
C LYS A 251 -11.33 18.98 -3.47
N ASN A 252 -10.09 19.44 -3.60
CA ASN A 252 -9.77 20.87 -3.66
C ASN A 252 -9.54 21.36 -5.09
N ASN A 253 -9.68 20.49 -6.10
CA ASN A 253 -9.36 20.71 -7.50
C ASN A 253 -7.95 21.29 -7.70
N ARG A 254 -6.95 20.66 -7.07
CA ARG A 254 -5.55 21.12 -7.05
C ARG A 254 -4.59 20.03 -7.49
N ARG A 255 -3.48 20.49 -8.07
CA ARG A 255 -2.32 19.66 -8.38
C ARG A 255 -1.24 19.91 -7.33
N ILE A 256 -0.77 18.85 -6.69
CA ILE A 256 0.37 18.92 -5.75
C ILE A 256 1.53 18.16 -6.36
N ASP A 257 2.55 18.89 -6.82
CA ASP A 257 3.75 18.33 -7.43
C ASP A 257 4.58 17.61 -6.38
N LEU A 258 4.99 16.37 -6.71
CA LEU A 258 5.76 15.47 -5.86
C LEU A 258 7.13 15.26 -6.51
N GLY A 259 8.15 15.81 -5.85
CA GLY A 259 9.52 15.89 -6.37
C GLY A 259 10.47 14.88 -5.72
N ALA A 260 11.75 15.29 -5.72
CA ALA A 260 12.83 14.58 -5.05
C ALA A 260 12.57 14.43 -3.54
N PRO A 261 13.28 13.50 -2.85
CA PRO A 261 13.31 13.44 -1.39
C PRO A 261 13.34 14.81 -0.68
N ASP A 262 12.53 14.98 0.35
CA ASP A 262 12.53 16.18 1.20
C ASP A 262 13.87 16.27 1.95
N PRO A 263 14.63 17.38 1.83
CA PRO A 263 15.92 17.52 2.51
C PRO A 263 15.86 17.45 4.04
N LYS A 264 14.68 17.59 4.64
CA LYS A 264 14.48 17.49 6.11
C LYS A 264 13.92 16.14 6.55
N ASP A 265 13.35 15.40 5.60
CA ASP A 265 12.81 14.07 5.83
C ASP A 265 12.88 13.27 4.53
N ALA A 266 14.06 12.71 4.24
CA ALA A 266 14.40 12.14 2.92
C ALA A 266 13.48 10.98 2.50
N TRP A 267 12.69 10.43 3.42
CA TRP A 267 11.68 9.44 3.10
C TRP A 267 10.48 10.02 2.35
N LEU A 268 10.10 11.26 2.61
CA LEU A 268 8.98 11.94 1.96
C LEU A 268 9.42 12.62 0.66
N PRO A 269 8.54 12.79 -0.33
CA PRO A 269 8.81 13.71 -1.43
C PRO A 269 8.73 15.15 -0.94
N THR A 270 9.50 16.04 -1.54
CA THR A 270 9.13 17.46 -1.62
C THR A 270 7.74 17.59 -2.22
N ALA A 271 6.90 18.45 -1.64
CA ALA A 271 5.53 18.66 -2.06
C ALA A 271 5.27 20.15 -2.26
N GLU A 272 4.86 20.53 -3.47
CA GLU A 272 4.61 21.93 -3.82
C GLU A 272 3.24 22.06 -4.49
N LEU A 273 2.46 23.06 -4.07
CA LEU A 273 1.20 23.38 -4.74
C LEU A 273 1.50 23.96 -6.12
N SER A 274 1.06 23.26 -7.17
CA SER A 274 1.33 23.69 -8.53
C SER A 274 0.46 24.87 -8.93
N GLN A 275 1.03 25.80 -9.69
CA GLN A 275 0.26 26.82 -10.41
C GLN A 275 -0.40 26.25 -11.67
N THR A 276 0.04 25.06 -12.12
CA THR A 276 -0.57 24.38 -13.27
C THR A 276 -1.85 23.69 -12.81
N PRO A 277 -3.01 23.94 -13.45
CA PRO A 277 -4.25 23.26 -13.10
C PRO A 277 -4.21 21.77 -13.45
N LEU A 278 -5.12 21.01 -12.86
CA LEU A 278 -5.39 19.63 -13.28
C LEU A 278 -5.90 19.61 -14.73
N THR A 279 -5.45 18.64 -15.51
CA THR A 279 -5.97 18.44 -16.85
C THR A 279 -7.37 17.82 -16.78
N SER A 280 -8.19 18.00 -17.83
CA SER A 280 -9.51 17.33 -17.91
C SER A 280 -9.38 15.82 -17.76
N ARG A 281 -8.30 15.22 -18.30
CA ARG A 281 -8.03 13.79 -18.17
C ARG A 281 -7.72 13.38 -16.73
N ASP A 282 -6.98 14.19 -15.99
CA ASP A 282 -6.71 13.92 -14.56
C ASP A 282 -8.01 13.91 -13.76
N ILE A 283 -8.91 14.87 -14.04
CA ILE A 283 -10.22 14.96 -13.41
C ILE A 283 -11.09 13.73 -13.77
N GLU A 284 -11.11 13.31 -15.03
CA GLU A 284 -11.83 12.10 -15.48
C GLU A 284 -11.35 10.84 -14.74
N VAL A 285 -10.03 10.60 -14.70
CA VAL A 285 -9.44 9.44 -14.01
C VAL A 285 -9.71 9.50 -12.51
N ALA A 286 -9.51 10.66 -11.88
CA ALA A 286 -9.72 10.82 -10.46
C ALA A 286 -11.20 10.64 -10.07
N ASN A 287 -12.14 11.17 -10.83
CA ASN A 287 -13.58 10.97 -10.60
C ASN A 287 -13.99 9.50 -10.69
N ALA A 288 -13.38 8.75 -11.60
CA ALA A 288 -13.71 7.33 -11.79
C ALA A 288 -13.27 6.46 -10.59
N ILE A 289 -12.25 6.85 -9.82
CA ILE A 289 -11.55 5.96 -8.89
C ILE A 289 -11.41 6.50 -7.46
N THR A 290 -11.19 7.80 -7.28
CA THR A 290 -10.82 8.35 -5.96
C THR A 290 -11.87 8.02 -4.91
N ASN A 291 -11.44 7.52 -3.77
CA ASN A 291 -12.26 7.02 -2.67
C ASN A 291 -13.23 5.89 -3.01
N ASN A 292 -13.15 5.26 -4.19
CA ASN A 292 -13.90 4.02 -4.43
C ASN A 292 -13.28 2.85 -3.67
N VAL A 293 -14.13 1.88 -3.32
CA VAL A 293 -13.70 0.57 -2.82
C VAL A 293 -13.89 -0.43 -3.96
N ILE A 294 -12.77 -0.95 -4.45
CA ILE A 294 -12.76 -1.90 -5.56
C ILE A 294 -12.72 -3.31 -4.98
N ALA A 295 -13.65 -4.17 -5.39
CA ALA A 295 -13.63 -5.58 -5.01
C ALA A 295 -12.46 -6.29 -5.72
N LEU A 296 -11.42 -6.59 -4.95
CA LEU A 296 -10.22 -7.29 -5.38
C LEU A 296 -10.26 -8.71 -4.80
N GLY A 297 -10.78 -9.66 -5.57
CA GLY A 297 -10.95 -11.04 -5.11
C GLY A 297 -9.68 -11.72 -4.64
N PRO A 298 -9.80 -12.82 -3.86
CA PRO A 298 -8.68 -13.55 -3.28
C PRO A 298 -7.75 -14.20 -4.34
N SER A 299 -8.20 -14.27 -5.60
CA SER A 299 -7.37 -14.72 -6.72
C SER A 299 -6.37 -13.66 -7.21
N GLN A 300 -6.55 -12.38 -6.85
CA GLN A 300 -5.67 -11.29 -7.26
C GLN A 300 -4.46 -11.19 -6.32
N LYS A 301 -3.52 -12.12 -6.46
CA LYS A 301 -2.27 -12.17 -5.67
C LYS A 301 -1.20 -11.18 -6.15
N ASN A 302 -1.36 -10.63 -7.36
CA ASN A 302 -0.39 -9.69 -7.90
C ASN A 302 -0.56 -8.32 -7.23
N PRO A 303 0.52 -7.72 -6.69
CA PRO A 303 0.45 -6.38 -6.08
C PRO A 303 0.23 -5.29 -7.13
N VAL A 304 0.45 -5.58 -8.41
CA VAL A 304 0.30 -4.66 -9.53
C VAL A 304 -0.87 -5.14 -10.40
N ILE A 305 -1.95 -4.37 -10.45
CA ILE A 305 -3.18 -4.72 -11.15
C ILE A 305 -3.49 -3.66 -12.20
N ARG A 306 -3.61 -4.05 -13.47
CA ARG A 306 -4.00 -3.10 -14.53
C ARG A 306 -5.50 -2.84 -14.47
N LEU A 307 -5.89 -1.61 -14.18
CA LEU A 307 -7.29 -1.18 -14.26
C LEU A 307 -7.67 -0.81 -15.70
N ARG A 308 -6.75 -0.17 -16.43
CA ARG A 308 -6.91 0.19 -17.84
C ARG A 308 -5.56 0.16 -18.55
N GLN A 309 -5.59 -0.10 -19.85
CA GLN A 309 -4.43 -0.01 -20.72
C GLN A 309 -4.81 0.79 -21.96
N LYS A 310 -4.04 1.82 -22.29
CA LYS A 310 -4.30 2.65 -23.46
C LYS A 310 -4.36 1.78 -24.72
N GLY A 311 -5.42 1.94 -25.50
CA GLY A 311 -5.63 1.21 -26.76
C GLY A 311 -5.94 -0.28 -26.60
N ARG A 312 -6.26 -0.78 -25.40
CA ARG A 312 -6.68 -2.18 -25.18
C ARG A 312 -7.87 -2.27 -24.23
N HIS A 313 -8.81 -3.14 -24.60
CA HIS A 313 -9.84 -3.59 -23.67
C HIS A 313 -9.31 -4.78 -22.87
N LEU A 314 -9.50 -4.78 -21.55
CA LEU A 314 -8.95 -5.81 -20.67
C LEU A 314 -9.92 -6.97 -20.39
N PHE A 315 -11.21 -6.78 -20.68
CA PHE A 315 -12.30 -7.70 -20.34
C PHE A 315 -13.21 -8.05 -21.51
#